data_AF-A0A936UDL4-F1
#
_entry.id   AF-A0A936UDL4-F1
#
_cell.length_a   1.000
_cell.length_b   1.000
_cell.length_c   1.000
_cell.angle_alpha   90.00
_cell.angle_beta   90.00
_cell.angle_gamma   90.00
#
_symmetry.space_group_name_H-M   'P 1'
#
loop_
_entity.id
_entity.type
_entity.pdbx_description
1 polymer ?
#
loop_
_entity_poly.entity_id
_entity_poly.type
_entity_poly.pdbx_seq_one_letter_code
_entity_poly.pdbx_strand_id
1 'polypeptide(L)' 'MREPEFTDAERAETLEELSDLMVVVQEMGRRLAYETHGDAYTPVQELNDLLHRARGKLAEIRALAEGT' A
#
# COMPACT_ATOMS: atom_id res chain seq x y z
N MET A 1 12.44 26.83 -5.78
CA MET A 1 12.79 25.51 -5.19
C MET A 1 12.89 24.57 -6.37
N ARG A 2 14.05 23.98 -6.64
CA ARG A 2 14.21 23.00 -7.74
C ARG A 2 13.61 21.70 -7.23
N GLU A 3 12.70 21.08 -7.97
CA GLU A 3 12.20 19.74 -7.62
C GLU A 3 13.39 18.79 -7.53
N PRO A 4 13.47 17.91 -6.52
CA PRO A 4 14.50 16.89 -6.48
C PRO A 4 14.34 15.99 -7.71
N GLU A 5 15.37 15.94 -8.56
CA GLU A 5 15.47 14.96 -9.65
C GLU A 5 15.82 13.61 -9.02
N PHE A 6 14.80 12.81 -8.69
CA PHE A 6 14.99 11.43 -8.27
C PHE A 6 15.38 10.58 -9.48
N THR A 7 16.33 9.68 -9.28
CA THR A 7 16.72 8.68 -10.28
C THR A 7 15.68 7.57 -10.39
N ASP A 8 15.64 6.87 -11.52
CA ASP A 8 14.79 5.69 -11.69
C ASP A 8 15.09 4.60 -10.64
N ALA A 9 16.34 4.53 -10.18
CA ALA A 9 16.75 3.62 -9.11
C ALA A 9 16.15 3.99 -7.75
N GLU A 10 16.21 5.27 -7.35
CA GLU A 10 15.58 5.75 -6.10
C GLU A 10 14.06 5.57 -6.14
N ARG A 11 13.45 5.76 -7.31
CA ARG A 11 12.01 5.50 -7.51
C ARG A 11 11.68 4.02 -7.37
N ALA A 12 12.50 3.12 -7.91
CA ALA A 12 12.32 1.68 -7.80
C ALA A 12 12.45 1.21 -6.34
N GLU A 13 13.48 1.70 -5.62
CA GLU A 13 13.68 1.44 -4.19
C GLU A 13 12.47 1.91 -3.37
N THR A 14 11.97 3.13 -3.61
CA THR A 14 10.78 3.65 -2.94
C THR A 14 9.54 2.77 -3.18
N LEU A 15 9.36 2.23 -4.40
CA LEU A 15 8.24 1.34 -4.71
C LEU A 15 8.36 -0.02 -4.01
N GLU A 16 9.57 -0.52 -3.84
CA GLU A 16 9.85 -1.76 -3.11
C GLU A 16 9.59 -1.57 -1.61
N GLU A 17 10.11 -0.50 -1.00
CA GLU A 17 9.86 -0.16 0.41
C GLU A 17 8.36 0.03 0.71
N LEU A 18 7.64 0.73 -0.16
CA LEU A 18 6.20 0.90 -0.04
C LEU A 18 5.45 -0.44 -0.16
N SER A 19 5.95 -1.35 -0.99
CA SER A 19 5.33 -2.67 -1.17
C SER A 19 5.47 -3.50 0.09
N ASP A 20 6.66 -3.51 0.69
CA ASP A 20 6.96 -4.22 1.93
C ASP A 20 6.15 -3.65 3.10
N LEU A 21 6.07 -2.31 3.22
CA LEU A 21 5.23 -1.68 4.23
C LEU A 21 3.75 -2.04 4.06
N MET A 22 3.26 -2.06 2.83
CA MET A 22 1.86 -2.40 2.55
C MET A 22 1.52 -3.84 2.96
N VAL A 23 2.46 -4.78 2.83
CA VAL A 23 2.29 -6.15 3.33
C VAL A 23 2.09 -6.16 4.84
N VAL A 24 2.91 -5.43 5.59
CA VAL A 24 2.79 -5.33 7.06
C VAL A 24 1.45 -4.70 7.46
N VAL A 25 1.07 -3.59 6.82
CA VAL A 25 -0.16 -2.87 7.15
C VAL A 25 -1.41 -3.71 6.81
N GLN A 26 -1.40 -4.47 5.71
CA GLN A 26 -2.50 -5.38 5.37
C GLN A 26 -2.65 -6.51 6.40
N GLU A 27 -1.55 -7.08 6.87
CA GLU A 27 -1.61 -8.09 7.92
C GLU A 27 -2.15 -7.52 9.24
N MET A 28 -1.76 -6.29 9.59
CA MET A 28 -2.31 -5.58 10.74
C MET A 28 -3.81 -5.28 10.57
N GLY A 29 -4.25 -4.83 9.40
CA GLY A 29 -5.67 -4.59 9.08
C GLY A 29 -6.50 -5.86 9.18
N ARG A 30 -5.97 -6.99 8.69
CA ARG A 30 -6.60 -8.31 8.79
C ARG A 30 -6.75 -8.74 10.25
N ARG A 31 -5.71 -8.59 11.07
CA ARG A 31 -5.75 -8.87 12.51
C ARG A 31 -6.77 -7.98 13.23
N LEU A 32 -6.78 -6.69 12.92
CA LEU A 32 -7.75 -5.74 13.47
C LEU A 32 -9.19 -6.17 13.14
N ALA A 33 -9.45 -6.70 11.94
CA ALA A 33 -10.77 -7.21 11.57
C ALA A 33 -11.20 -8.43 12.40
N TYR A 34 -10.27 -9.30 12.83
CA TYR A 34 -10.59 -10.41 13.73
C TYR A 34 -10.80 -9.97 15.19
N GLU A 35 -10.13 -8.89 15.60
CA GLU A 35 -10.20 -8.38 16.97
C GLU A 35 -11.41 -7.44 17.17
N THR A 36 -11.91 -6.84 16.08
CA THR A 36 -12.99 -5.84 16.11
C THR A 36 -14.37 -6.47 15.91
N HIS A 37 -15.33 -6.06 16.75
CA HIS A 37 -16.70 -6.55 16.74
C HIS A 37 -17.71 -5.41 16.89
N GLY A 38 -18.98 -5.67 16.59
CA GLY A 38 -20.06 -4.70 16.74
C GLY A 38 -19.92 -3.51 15.79
N ASP A 39 -20.31 -2.33 16.22
CA ASP A 39 -20.40 -1.13 15.37
C ASP A 39 -19.04 -0.68 14.79
N ALA A 40 -17.93 -1.08 15.42
CA ALA A 40 -16.59 -0.79 14.93
C ALA A 40 -16.13 -1.70 13.78
N TYR A 41 -16.85 -2.79 13.49
CA TYR A 41 -16.45 -3.76 12.46
C TYR A 41 -16.54 -3.17 11.05
N THR A 42 -17.61 -2.42 10.73
CA THR A 42 -17.82 -1.84 9.39
C THR A 42 -16.68 -0.90 8.97
N PRO A 43 -16.25 0.09 9.80
CA PRO A 43 -15.09 0.92 9.46
C PRO A 43 -13.78 0.13 9.26
N VAL A 44 -13.60 -0.97 10.00
CA VAL A 44 -12.41 -1.83 9.84
C VAL A 44 -12.45 -2.62 8.53
N GLN A 45 -13.62 -3.08 8.09
CA GLN A 45 -13.77 -3.66 6.75
C GLN A 45 -13.46 -2.63 5.66
N GLU A 46 -14.00 -1.41 5.78
CA GLU A 46 -13.74 -0.33 4.82
C GLU A 46 -12.25 0.02 4.73
N LEU A 47 -11.56 0.08 5.87
CA LEU A 47 -10.10 0.27 5.91
C LEU A 47 -9.36 -0.84 5.15
N ASN A 48 -9.73 -2.11 5.38
CA ASN A 48 -9.09 -3.24 4.70
C ASN A 48 -9.32 -3.20 3.17
N ASP A 49 -10.50 -2.80 2.72
CA ASP A 49 -10.79 -2.63 1.30
C ASP A 49 -9.95 -1.51 0.67
N LEU A 50 -9.75 -0.40 1.38
CA LEU A 50 -8.89 0.69 0.93
C LEU A 50 -7.42 0.24 0.82
N LEU A 51 -6.92 -0.51 1.80
CA LEU A 51 -5.56 -1.07 1.77
C LEU A 51 -5.37 -2.06 0.62
N HIS A 52 -6.39 -2.86 0.31
CA HIS A 52 -6.37 -3.75 -0.85
C HIS A 52 -6.26 -2.97 -2.16
N ARG A 53 -7.08 -1.93 -2.34
CA ARG A 53 -7.04 -1.06 -3.53
C ARG A 53 -5.72 -0.30 -3.67
N ALA A 54 -5.17 0.19 -2.55
CA ALA A 54 -3.89 0.87 -2.52
C ALA A 54 -2.74 -0.04 -3.00
N ARG A 55 -2.71 -1.30 -2.55
CA ARG A 55 -1.76 -2.30 -3.04
C ARG A 55 -1.91 -2.58 -4.54
N GLY A 56 -3.15 -2.67 -5.02
CA GLY A 56 -3.42 -2.81 -6.46
C GLY A 56 -2.82 -1.66 -7.27
N LYS A 57 -2.97 -0.43 -6.80
CA LYS A 57 -2.37 0.75 -7.46
C LYS A 57 -0.85 0.74 -7.41
N LEU A 58 -0.25 0.30 -6.32
CA LEU A 58 1.20 0.18 -6.23
C LEU A 58 1.74 -0.84 -7.25
N ALA A 59 1.05 -1.96 -7.43
CA ALA A 59 1.39 -2.96 -8.44
C ALA A 59 1.26 -2.42 -9.88
N GLU A 60 0.19 -1.65 -10.17
CA GLU A 60 0.04 -0.97 -11.47
C GLU A 60 1.20 0.02 -11.73
N ILE A 61 1.55 0.85 -10.74
CA ILE A 61 2.65 1.82 -10.85
C ILE A 61 3.98 1.13 -11.11
N ARG A 62 4.21 -0.01 -10.43
CA ARG A 62 5.41 -0.83 -10.63
C ARG A 62 5.47 -1.44 -12.03
N ALA A 63 4.37 -2.03 -12.50
CA ALA A 63 4.30 -2.62 -13.84
C ALA A 63 4.56 -1.58 -14.94
N LEU A 64 4.07 -0.34 -14.76
CA LEU A 64 4.35 0.76 -15.67
C LEU A 64 5.81 1.21 -15.65
N ALA A 65 6.54 0.99 -14.56
CA ALA A 65 7.96 1.30 -14.44
C ALA A 65 8.86 0.23 -15.07
N GLU A 66 8.44 -1.04 -15.05
CA GLU A 66 9.18 -2.18 -15.61
C GLU A 66 8.94 -2.36 -17.12
N GLY A 67 7.90 -1.72 -17.67
CA GLY A 67 7.51 -1.81 -19.08
C GLY A 67 8.10 -0.75 -20.02
N THR A 68 9.07 0.03 -19.56
CA THR A 68 9.78 1.09 -20.33
C THR A 68 11.25 0.79 -20.50
#